data_AF-A0A954Z1D0-F1
#
_entry.id   AF-A0A954Z1D0-F1
#
_cell.length_a   1.000
_cell.length_b   1.000
_cell.length_c   1.000
_cell.angle_alpha   90.00
_cell.angle_beta   90.00
_cell.angle_gamma   90.00
#
_symmetry.space_group_name_H-M   'P 1'
#
loop_
_entity.id
_entity.type
_entity.pdbx_description
1 polymer ?
#
loop_
_entity_poly.entity_id
_entity_poly.type
_entity_poly.pdbx_seq_one_letter_code
_entity_poly.pdbx_strand_id
1 'polypeptide(L)'
;MAKTSIPIPDDASCLDCGYSFLDLTADRCPECGRAFDADDTSTFMREGLHKTWRRLARPPTLTAVIPSLVFLAYFLNDARLPGTTRFFTDMFVYMAAVVFFLISAVDLLRRAIALLRDAPRAKRDKFRNTRRGLWRFCVPPVCVLTAISVGVINWPLRLSFAAQRGTYEELLEQIENGNPPPVGRIWVGFDPVVVEQWHRETLFLTAVGPHIKAYGFVKGRPGSAFVNVLDDAGGGWYVIECNRVFR
;
A
#
# COMPACT_ATOMS: atom_id res chain seq x y z
N MET A 1 -52.14 13.22 -36.12
CA MET A 1 -51.03 13.42 -35.18
C MET A 1 -50.81 12.12 -34.44
N ALA A 2 -49.74 11.38 -34.78
CA ALA A 2 -49.49 10.07 -34.19
C ALA A 2 -48.97 10.25 -32.77
N LYS A 3 -49.83 9.97 -31.80
CA LYS A 3 -49.53 10.01 -30.37
C LYS A 3 -49.08 8.61 -29.95
N THR A 4 -47.89 8.20 -30.38
CA THR A 4 -47.23 7.01 -29.83
C THR A 4 -46.55 7.43 -28.54
N SER A 5 -47.34 7.56 -27.48
CA SER A 5 -46.83 7.87 -26.13
C SER A 5 -46.25 6.60 -25.53
N ILE A 6 -44.97 6.34 -25.80
CA ILE A 6 -44.23 5.37 -25.00
C ILE A 6 -44.26 5.88 -23.56
N PRO A 7 -44.72 5.07 -22.60
CA PRO A 7 -44.86 5.52 -21.22
C PRO A 7 -43.48 5.90 -20.68
N ILE A 8 -43.35 7.14 -20.22
CA ILE A 8 -42.14 7.61 -19.55
C ILE A 8 -41.98 6.75 -18.29
N PRO A 9 -40.80 6.18 -18.03
CA PRO A 9 -40.57 5.42 -16.80
C PRO A 9 -40.85 6.28 -15.57
N ASP A 10 -41.55 5.74 -14.57
CA ASP A 10 -41.90 6.44 -13.32
C ASP A 10 -40.68 6.98 -12.55
N ASP A 11 -39.49 6.46 -12.86
CA ASP A 11 -38.21 6.82 -12.25
C ASP A 11 -37.37 7.80 -13.08
N ALA A 12 -37.95 8.39 -14.13
CA ALA A 12 -37.27 9.35 -15.01
C ALA A 12 -37.25 10.77 -14.40
N SER A 13 -36.13 11.47 -14.56
CA SER A 13 -35.94 12.85 -14.14
C SER A 13 -35.08 13.64 -15.14
N CYS A 14 -35.23 14.96 -15.15
CA CYS A 14 -34.49 15.85 -16.04
C CYS A 14 -32.98 15.79 -15.78
N LEU A 15 -32.16 15.67 -16.84
CA LEU A 15 -30.70 15.69 -16.74
C LEU A 15 -30.12 17.00 -16.19
N ASP A 16 -30.83 18.12 -16.40
CA ASP A 16 -30.40 19.42 -15.89
C ASP A 16 -30.94 19.69 -14.49
N CYS A 17 -32.21 20.01 -14.33
CA CYS A 17 -32.70 20.42 -13.02
C CYS A 17 -32.97 19.26 -12.04
N GLY A 18 -33.00 18.00 -12.51
CA GLY A 18 -33.38 16.85 -11.68
C GLY A 18 -34.88 16.74 -11.40
N TYR A 19 -35.73 17.56 -12.04
CA TYR A 19 -37.19 17.49 -11.89
C TYR A 19 -37.71 16.12 -12.33
N SER A 20 -38.59 15.51 -11.53
CA SER A 20 -39.20 14.21 -11.84
C SER A 20 -40.15 14.33 -13.02
N PHE A 21 -40.10 13.38 -13.95
CA PHE A 21 -41.04 13.31 -15.08
C PHE A 21 -42.28 12.48 -14.75
N LEU A 22 -42.49 12.12 -13.48
CA LEU A 22 -43.72 11.50 -13.03
C LEU A 22 -44.92 12.38 -13.44
N ASP A 23 -45.90 11.76 -14.11
CA ASP A 23 -47.13 12.40 -14.59
C ASP A 23 -46.94 13.53 -15.63
N LEU A 24 -45.76 13.66 -16.23
CA LEU A 24 -45.52 14.67 -17.24
C LEU A 24 -46.06 14.24 -18.62
N THR A 25 -46.95 15.05 -19.19
CA THR A 25 -47.53 14.78 -20.52
C THR A 25 -46.77 15.44 -21.67
N ALA A 26 -45.85 16.38 -21.36
CA ALA A 26 -45.05 17.11 -22.33
C ALA A 26 -43.62 16.54 -22.40
N ASP A 27 -43.01 16.65 -23.58
CA ASP A 27 -41.63 16.28 -23.93
C ASP A 27 -40.60 17.34 -23.50
N ARG A 28 -40.96 18.22 -22.55
CA ARG A 28 -40.12 19.30 -22.03
C ARG A 28 -40.24 19.43 -20.53
N CYS A 29 -39.10 19.66 -19.88
CA CYS A 29 -39.06 19.91 -18.45
C CYS A 29 -39.71 21.27 -18.11
N PRO A 30 -40.64 21.34 -17.15
CA PRO A 30 -41.33 22.59 -16.78
C PRO A 30 -40.41 23.59 -16.07
N GLU A 31 -39.37 23.10 -15.37
CA GLU A 31 -38.46 23.95 -14.60
C GLU A 31 -37.37 24.60 -15.47
N CYS A 32 -36.79 23.86 -16.43
CA CYS A 32 -35.64 24.33 -17.21
C CYS A 32 -35.89 24.42 -18.72
N GLY A 33 -37.05 23.99 -19.21
CA GLY A 33 -37.42 24.03 -20.62
C GLY A 33 -36.68 23.02 -21.52
N ARG A 34 -35.75 22.22 -20.96
CA ARG A 34 -35.01 21.19 -21.71
C ARG A 34 -35.96 20.15 -22.28
N ALA A 35 -35.84 19.93 -23.59
CA ALA A 35 -36.52 18.82 -24.24
C ALA A 35 -35.90 17.49 -23.85
N PHE A 36 -36.73 16.46 -23.76
CA PHE A 36 -36.31 15.08 -23.58
C PHE A 36 -37.12 14.18 -24.51
N ASP A 37 -36.55 13.03 -24.84
CA ASP A 37 -37.17 12.03 -25.69
C ASP A 37 -37.35 10.75 -24.87
N ALA A 38 -38.59 10.26 -24.77
CA ALA A 38 -38.92 9.05 -24.01
C ALA A 38 -38.26 7.79 -24.61
N ASP A 39 -37.95 7.82 -25.91
CA ASP A 39 -37.33 6.70 -26.63
C ASP A 39 -35.80 6.71 -26.52
N ASP A 40 -35.21 7.85 -26.18
CA ASP A 40 -33.79 8.01 -25.99
C ASP A 40 -33.43 8.19 -24.51
N THR A 41 -33.00 7.08 -23.89
CA THR A 41 -32.51 7.05 -22.49
C THR A 41 -31.32 7.96 -22.21
N SER A 42 -30.66 8.49 -23.24
CA SER A 42 -29.57 9.47 -23.08
C SER A 42 -30.07 10.89 -22.80
N THR A 43 -31.38 11.16 -22.96
CA THR A 43 -31.99 12.49 -22.78
C THR A 43 -32.58 12.73 -21.38
N PHE A 44 -32.72 11.69 -20.57
CA PHE A 44 -33.24 11.75 -19.19
C PHE A 44 -32.44 10.87 -18.23
N MET A 45 -32.71 10.98 -16.92
CA MET A 45 -32.01 10.25 -15.86
C MET A 45 -32.96 9.27 -15.17
N ARG A 46 -32.60 7.98 -15.09
CA ARG A 46 -33.34 6.96 -14.31
C ARG A 46 -32.84 6.85 -12.87
N GLU A 47 -33.71 6.99 -11.88
CA GLU A 47 -33.37 6.87 -10.45
C GLU A 47 -32.94 5.45 -10.03
N GLY A 48 -33.47 4.39 -10.67
CA GLY A 48 -33.26 3.00 -10.26
C GLY A 48 -31.80 2.55 -10.32
N LEU A 49 -31.13 2.77 -11.46
CA LEU A 49 -29.67 2.55 -11.58
C LEU A 49 -28.89 3.48 -10.63
N HIS A 50 -29.40 4.68 -10.38
CA HIS A 50 -28.69 5.70 -9.62
C HIS A 50 -28.52 5.34 -8.14
N LYS A 51 -29.44 4.58 -7.53
CA LYS A 51 -29.34 4.19 -6.11
C LYS A 51 -28.17 3.25 -5.85
N THR A 52 -27.94 2.27 -6.71
CA THR A 52 -26.80 1.33 -6.63
C THR A 52 -25.49 2.04 -6.91
N TRP A 53 -25.43 2.89 -7.95
CA TRP A 53 -24.23 3.70 -8.25
C TRP A 53 -23.91 4.71 -7.14
N ARG A 54 -24.92 5.40 -6.56
CA ARG A 54 -24.71 6.26 -5.38
C ARG A 54 -24.20 5.49 -4.17
N ARG A 55 -24.67 4.25 -3.95
CA ARG A 55 -24.15 3.41 -2.87
C ARG A 55 -22.69 3.04 -3.11
N LEU A 56 -22.32 2.72 -4.36
CA LEU A 56 -20.93 2.46 -4.74
C LEU A 56 -20.05 3.71 -4.59
N ALA A 57 -20.52 4.87 -5.02
CA ALA A 57 -19.79 6.14 -4.94
C ALA A 57 -19.63 6.69 -3.51
N ARG A 58 -20.28 6.09 -2.50
CA ARG A 58 -20.04 6.46 -1.10
C ARG A 58 -18.56 6.23 -0.76
N PRO A 59 -17.97 7.03 0.13
CA PRO A 59 -16.62 6.77 0.61
C PRO A 59 -16.55 5.38 1.27
N PRO A 60 -15.38 4.71 1.23
CA PRO A 60 -15.21 3.46 1.92
C PRO A 60 -15.55 3.62 3.41
N THR A 61 -16.26 2.63 3.93
CA THR A 61 -16.61 2.55 5.34
C THR A 61 -15.35 2.29 6.16
N LEU A 62 -15.39 2.58 7.47
CA LEU A 62 -14.29 2.27 8.38
C LEU A 62 -13.92 0.78 8.33
N THR A 63 -14.84 -0.09 7.95
CA THR A 63 -14.60 -1.53 7.77
C THR A 63 -13.59 -1.86 6.68
N ALA A 64 -13.32 -0.99 5.71
CA ALA A 64 -12.24 -1.17 4.73
C ALA A 64 -10.92 -0.53 5.21
N VAL A 65 -11.03 0.57 5.96
CA VAL A 65 -9.86 1.32 6.46
C VAL A 65 -9.17 0.59 7.60
N ILE A 66 -9.92 0.09 8.57
CA ILE A 66 -9.38 -0.57 9.77
C ILE A 66 -8.53 -1.79 9.41
N PRO A 67 -9.00 -2.75 8.59
CA PRO A 67 -8.16 -3.91 8.25
C PRO A 67 -6.95 -3.49 7.44
N SER A 68 -7.05 -2.51 6.53
CA SER A 68 -5.89 -1.98 5.80
C SER A 68 -4.81 -1.43 6.75
N LEU A 69 -5.21 -0.73 7.83
CA LEU A 69 -4.29 -0.21 8.84
C LEU A 69 -3.71 -1.32 9.73
N VAL A 70 -4.53 -2.27 10.17
CA VAL A 70 -4.08 -3.45 10.93
C VAL A 70 -3.07 -4.23 10.11
N PHE A 71 -3.33 -4.37 8.82
CA PHE A 71 -2.49 -5.10 7.90
C PHE A 71 -1.14 -4.40 7.67
N LEU A 72 -1.17 -3.08 7.47
CA LEU A 72 0.03 -2.25 7.42
C LEU A 72 0.83 -2.34 8.72
N ALA A 73 0.16 -2.27 9.88
CA ALA A 73 0.81 -2.37 11.18
C ALA A 73 1.45 -3.75 11.40
N TYR A 74 0.79 -4.82 10.98
CA TYR A 74 1.35 -6.17 10.98
C TYR A 74 2.60 -6.24 10.11
N PHE A 75 2.54 -5.75 8.86
CA PHE A 75 3.70 -5.73 7.96
C PHE A 75 4.88 -4.92 8.51
N LEU A 76 4.60 -3.76 9.10
CA LEU A 76 5.62 -2.93 9.74
C LEU A 76 6.21 -3.62 10.99
N ASN A 77 5.41 -4.41 11.71
CA ASN A 77 5.86 -5.17 12.86
C ASN A 77 6.68 -6.41 12.45
N ASP A 78 6.24 -7.11 11.41
CA ASP A 78 6.96 -8.24 10.79
C ASP A 78 8.33 -7.78 10.27
N ALA A 79 8.38 -6.64 9.58
CA ALA A 79 9.63 -6.02 9.15
C ALA A 79 10.57 -5.62 10.31
N ARG A 80 10.05 -5.44 11.54
CA ARG A 80 10.85 -5.15 12.74
C ARG A 80 11.29 -6.41 13.49
N LEU A 81 10.58 -7.52 13.32
CA LEU A 81 10.87 -8.79 13.98
C LEU A 81 11.12 -9.87 12.92
N PRO A 82 12.16 -9.73 12.07
CA PRO A 82 12.56 -10.79 11.14
C PRO A 82 12.96 -11.96 12.03
N GLY A 83 12.09 -12.96 12.26
CA GLY A 83 11.99 -13.43 13.65
C GLY A 83 11.34 -14.77 13.94
N THR A 84 10.05 -14.78 13.82
CA THR A 84 9.30 -15.84 14.48
C THR A 84 9.35 -17.10 13.64
N THR A 85 9.53 -18.26 14.29
CA THR A 85 9.49 -19.62 13.69
C THR A 85 8.13 -19.99 13.09
N ARG A 86 7.31 -19.00 12.77
CA ARG A 86 5.94 -19.09 12.36
C ARG A 86 5.81 -18.99 10.85
N PHE A 87 6.73 -19.62 10.10
CA PHE A 87 6.70 -19.68 8.64
C PHE A 87 5.28 -19.94 8.10
N PHE A 88 4.57 -20.90 8.70
CA PHE A 88 3.18 -21.20 8.33
C PHE A 88 2.21 -20.08 8.68
N THR A 89 2.26 -19.52 9.90
CA THR A 89 1.37 -18.41 10.29
C THR A 89 1.61 -17.21 9.40
N ASP A 90 2.86 -16.86 9.14
CA ASP A 90 3.23 -15.74 8.30
C ASP A 90 2.73 -16.00 6.88
N MET A 91 2.97 -17.19 6.31
CA MET A 91 2.43 -17.57 5.01
C MET A 91 0.89 -17.42 4.94
N PHE A 92 0.15 -17.87 5.95
CA PHE A 92 -1.31 -17.70 5.97
C PHE A 92 -1.72 -16.23 6.08
N VAL A 93 -1.02 -15.43 6.88
CA VAL A 93 -1.28 -13.99 6.98
C VAL A 93 -0.94 -13.27 5.67
N TYR A 94 0.15 -13.64 5.00
CA TYR A 94 0.50 -13.17 3.66
C TYR A 94 -0.56 -13.56 2.61
N MET A 95 -1.07 -14.79 2.65
CA MET A 95 -2.14 -15.21 1.73
C MET A 95 -3.44 -14.44 2.01
N ALA A 96 -3.81 -14.27 3.27
CA ALA A 96 -4.95 -13.45 3.68
C ALA A 96 -4.77 -11.98 3.27
N ALA A 97 -3.54 -11.46 3.35
CA ALA A 97 -3.14 -10.14 2.85
C ALA A 97 -3.55 -9.95 1.41
N VAL A 98 -3.10 -10.88 0.56
CA VAL A 98 -3.21 -10.80 -0.88
C VAL A 98 -4.68 -10.87 -1.25
N VAL A 99 -5.44 -11.78 -0.63
CA VAL A 99 -6.89 -11.87 -0.86
C VAL A 99 -7.59 -10.57 -0.43
N PHE A 100 -7.31 -10.06 0.78
CA PHE A 100 -7.90 -8.81 1.27
C PHE A 100 -7.55 -7.62 0.38
N PHE A 101 -6.30 -7.58 -0.09
CA PHE A 101 -5.79 -6.58 -1.01
C PHE A 101 -6.54 -6.61 -2.35
N LEU A 102 -6.69 -7.79 -2.96
CA LEU A 102 -7.40 -7.94 -4.23
C LEU A 102 -8.87 -7.51 -4.11
N ILE A 103 -9.53 -7.89 -3.02
CA ILE A 103 -10.91 -7.47 -2.73
C ILE A 103 -10.98 -5.94 -2.61
N SER A 104 -10.06 -5.34 -1.84
CA SER A 104 -10.00 -3.88 -1.64
C SER A 104 -9.68 -3.14 -2.93
N ALA A 105 -8.77 -3.66 -3.76
CA ALA A 105 -8.41 -3.09 -5.05
C ALA A 105 -9.59 -3.12 -6.03
N VAL A 106 -10.32 -4.25 -6.11
CA VAL A 106 -11.54 -4.36 -6.92
C VAL A 106 -12.61 -3.40 -6.44
N ASP A 107 -12.80 -3.25 -5.13
CA ASP A 107 -13.75 -2.28 -4.57
C ASP A 107 -13.35 -0.84 -4.93
N LEU A 108 -12.08 -0.46 -4.70
CA LEU A 108 -11.56 0.87 -5.08
C LEU A 108 -11.72 1.14 -6.58
N LEU A 109 -11.44 0.16 -7.43
CA LEU A 109 -11.60 0.29 -8.88
C LEU A 109 -13.07 0.51 -9.26
N ARG A 110 -14.00 -0.25 -8.68
CA ARG A 110 -15.44 -0.06 -8.89
C ARG A 110 -15.89 1.33 -8.47
N ARG A 111 -15.37 1.85 -7.34
CA ARG A 111 -15.66 3.22 -6.88
C ARG A 111 -15.05 4.27 -7.78
N ALA A 112 -13.83 4.07 -8.25
CA ALA A 112 -13.17 4.97 -9.19
C ALA A 112 -13.95 5.06 -10.52
N ILE A 113 -14.40 3.92 -11.06
CA ILE A 113 -15.25 3.87 -12.26
C ILE A 113 -16.57 4.58 -12.01
N ALA A 114 -17.20 4.38 -10.85
CA ALA A 114 -18.42 5.09 -10.47
C ALA A 114 -18.20 6.62 -10.43
N LEU A 115 -17.11 7.07 -9.80
CA LEU A 115 -16.75 8.49 -9.73
C LEU A 115 -16.43 9.09 -11.10
N LEU A 116 -15.75 8.36 -11.98
CA LEU A 116 -15.45 8.82 -13.34
C LEU A 116 -16.72 8.94 -14.19
N ARG A 117 -17.65 7.99 -14.05
CA ARG A 117 -18.98 8.06 -14.71
C ARG A 117 -19.83 9.20 -14.15
N ASP A 118 -19.75 9.48 -12.86
CA ASP A 118 -20.49 10.57 -12.20
C ASP A 118 -19.79 11.94 -12.27
N ALA A 119 -18.56 12.02 -12.79
CA ALA A 119 -17.76 13.25 -12.84
C ALA A 119 -18.46 14.47 -13.50
N PRO A 120 -19.24 14.32 -14.59
CA PRO A 120 -19.99 15.43 -15.17
C PRO A 120 -21.03 16.00 -14.19
N ARG A 121 -21.65 15.12 -13.37
CA ARG A 121 -22.69 15.48 -12.40
C ARG A 121 -22.11 16.00 -11.08
N ALA A 122 -20.93 15.51 -10.69
CA ALA A 122 -20.24 15.94 -9.46
C ALA A 122 -19.87 17.44 -9.45
N LYS A 123 -19.81 18.09 -10.62
CA LYS A 123 -19.67 19.55 -10.72
C LYS A 123 -20.85 20.30 -10.09
N ARG A 124 -22.04 19.68 -9.98
CA ARG A 124 -23.26 20.29 -9.43
C ARG A 124 -23.35 20.19 -7.90
N ASP A 125 -22.93 19.05 -7.33
CA ASP A 125 -22.96 18.80 -5.88
C ASP A 125 -21.72 19.32 -5.12
N LYS A 126 -20.88 20.10 -5.81
CA LYS A 126 -19.47 20.38 -5.48
C LYS A 126 -19.23 21.12 -4.16
N PHE A 127 -20.25 21.71 -3.54
CA PHE A 127 -20.05 22.67 -2.45
C PHE A 127 -20.22 22.10 -1.03
N ARG A 128 -20.85 20.94 -0.83
CA ARG A 128 -21.27 20.56 0.53
C ARG A 128 -20.54 19.38 1.16
N ASN A 129 -19.82 18.53 0.42
CA ASN A 129 -19.32 17.26 0.98
C ASN A 129 -17.86 16.87 0.65
N THR A 130 -17.11 17.73 -0.04
CA THR A 130 -15.88 17.34 -0.74
C THR A 130 -14.64 17.17 0.16
N ARG A 131 -14.59 17.78 1.36
CA ARG A 131 -13.41 17.66 2.25
C ARG A 131 -13.43 16.48 3.22
N ARG A 132 -14.58 16.04 3.73
CA ARG A 132 -14.63 14.99 4.78
C ARG A 132 -14.47 13.56 4.24
N GLY A 133 -14.62 13.35 2.92
CA GLY A 133 -14.55 12.03 2.28
C GLY A 133 -13.24 11.71 1.56
N LEU A 134 -12.46 12.72 1.15
CA LEU A 134 -11.31 12.52 0.25
C LEU A 134 -10.21 11.65 0.89
N TRP A 135 -9.90 11.86 2.16
CA TRP A 135 -8.87 11.07 2.85
C TRP A 135 -9.18 9.57 2.86
N ARG A 136 -10.46 9.18 2.93
CA ARG A 136 -10.87 7.76 2.92
C ARG A 136 -10.59 7.09 1.59
N PHE A 137 -10.57 7.83 0.49
CA PHE A 137 -10.16 7.31 -0.82
C PHE A 137 -8.64 7.19 -0.94
N CYS A 138 -7.88 8.05 -0.26
CA CYS A 138 -6.42 8.03 -0.33
C CYS A 138 -5.77 6.99 0.60
N VAL A 139 -6.36 6.70 1.78
CA VAL A 139 -5.72 5.80 2.76
C VAL A 139 -5.48 4.40 2.20
N PRO A 140 -6.46 3.68 1.62
CA PRO A 140 -6.22 2.33 1.11
C PRO A 140 -5.10 2.26 0.06
N PRO A 141 -5.08 3.06 -1.03
CA PRO A 141 -4.00 3.00 -2.00
C PRO A 141 -2.64 3.39 -1.40
N VAL A 142 -2.59 4.33 -0.44
CA VAL A 142 -1.34 4.66 0.26
C VAL A 142 -0.86 3.48 1.10
N CYS A 143 -1.73 2.81 1.86
CA CYS A 143 -1.36 1.61 2.61
C CYS A 143 -0.85 0.50 1.69
N VAL A 144 -1.53 0.30 0.56
CA VAL A 144 -1.18 -0.65 -0.50
C VAL A 144 0.21 -0.37 -1.08
N LEU A 145 0.45 0.85 -1.53
CA LEU A 145 1.73 1.26 -2.10
C LEU A 145 2.85 1.18 -1.07
N THR A 146 2.56 1.50 0.19
CA THR A 146 3.52 1.37 1.30
C THR A 146 3.88 -0.09 1.53
N ALA A 147 2.91 -1.01 1.58
CA ALA A 147 3.16 -2.43 1.75
C ALA A 147 3.99 -3.03 0.60
N ILE A 148 3.67 -2.67 -0.65
CA ILE A 148 4.47 -3.09 -1.83
C ILE A 148 5.87 -2.51 -1.75
N SER A 149 6.01 -1.22 -1.42
CA SER A 149 7.32 -0.56 -1.25
C SER A 149 8.18 -1.24 -0.19
N VAL A 150 7.57 -1.62 0.95
CA VAL A 150 8.27 -2.39 2.00
C VAL A 150 8.76 -3.73 1.45
N GLY A 151 7.92 -4.51 0.77
CA GLY A 151 8.30 -5.83 0.27
C GLY A 151 9.30 -5.84 -0.91
N VAL A 152 9.23 -4.84 -1.80
CA VAL A 152 10.10 -4.78 -2.99
C VAL A 152 11.41 -4.07 -2.70
N ILE A 153 11.37 -2.94 -1.99
CA ILE A 153 12.54 -2.06 -1.82
C ILE A 153 13.26 -2.37 -0.49
N ASN A 154 12.57 -2.97 0.48
CA ASN A 154 13.07 -3.15 1.85
C ASN A 154 13.59 -1.82 2.45
N TRP A 155 12.95 -0.69 2.12
CA TRP A 155 13.37 0.62 2.62
C TRP A 155 13.39 0.74 4.15
N PRO A 156 12.55 0.04 4.95
CA PRO A 156 12.66 0.10 6.40
C PRO A 156 13.99 -0.45 6.89
N LEU A 157 14.48 -1.53 6.26
CA LEU A 157 15.79 -2.13 6.56
C LEU A 157 16.93 -1.17 6.17
N ARG A 158 16.81 -0.50 5.02
CA ARG A 158 17.79 0.51 4.60
C ARG A 158 17.84 1.70 5.55
N LEU A 159 16.69 2.16 6.02
CA LEU A 159 16.62 3.24 7.00
C LEU A 159 17.13 2.80 8.38
N SER A 160 16.81 1.59 8.83
CA SER A 160 17.33 1.08 10.11
C SER A 160 18.85 0.95 10.04
N PHE A 161 19.37 0.42 8.93
CA PHE A 161 20.81 0.35 8.69
C PHE A 161 21.45 1.75 8.64
N ALA A 162 20.88 2.69 7.88
CA ALA A 162 21.38 4.05 7.81
C ALA A 162 21.38 4.75 9.18
N ALA A 163 20.34 4.51 10.00
CA ALA A 163 20.25 5.05 11.35
C ALA A 163 21.28 4.44 12.32
N GLN A 164 21.71 3.19 12.08
CA GLN A 164 22.70 2.49 12.92
C GLN A 164 24.14 2.59 12.37
N ARG A 165 24.34 3.17 11.19
CA ARG A 165 25.63 3.22 10.50
C ARG A 165 26.78 3.68 11.40
N GLY A 166 26.57 4.75 12.18
CA GLY A 166 27.59 5.26 13.10
C GLY A 166 28.02 4.25 14.17
N THR A 167 27.10 3.44 14.70
CA THR A 167 27.45 2.41 15.70
C THR A 167 28.23 1.26 15.07
N TYR A 168 27.98 0.95 13.79
CA TYR A 168 28.80 -0.01 13.06
C TYR A 168 30.20 0.56 12.77
N GLU A 169 30.31 1.84 12.43
CA GLU A 169 31.60 2.52 12.21
C GLU A 169 32.44 2.55 13.50
N GLU A 170 31.84 2.87 14.66
CA GLU A 170 32.51 2.80 15.97
C GLU A 170 32.98 1.37 16.31
N LEU A 171 32.15 0.36 16.01
CA LEU A 171 32.53 -1.04 16.23
C LEU A 171 33.70 -1.43 15.31
N LEU A 172 33.69 -0.99 14.06
CA LEU A 172 34.80 -1.21 13.12
C LEU A 172 36.08 -0.54 13.61
N GLU A 173 36.00 0.71 14.08
CA GLU A 173 37.16 1.43 14.64
C GLU A 173 37.73 0.72 15.88
N GLN A 174 36.87 0.22 16.78
CA GLN A 174 37.31 -0.59 17.94
C GLN A 174 38.09 -1.84 17.50
N ILE A 175 37.60 -2.51 16.45
CA ILE A 175 38.24 -3.70 15.89
C ILE A 175 39.57 -3.36 15.22
N GLU A 176 39.65 -2.26 14.47
CA GLU A 176 40.89 -1.81 13.83
C GLU A 176 41.96 -1.40 14.84
N ASN A 177 41.53 -0.88 15.99
CA ASN A 177 42.41 -0.56 17.12
C ASN A 177 42.83 -1.78 17.97
N GLY A 178 42.46 -2.99 17.57
CA GLY A 178 42.86 -4.23 18.26
C GLY A 178 42.04 -4.54 19.52
N ASN A 179 40.86 -3.93 19.68
CA ASN A 179 39.95 -4.17 20.79
C ASN A 179 38.66 -4.86 20.28
N PRO A 180 38.71 -6.13 19.85
CA PRO A 180 37.53 -6.81 19.35
C PRO A 180 36.49 -7.01 20.47
N PRO A 181 35.18 -6.92 20.16
CA PRO A 181 34.15 -7.26 21.12
C PRO A 181 34.25 -8.75 21.52
N PRO A 182 33.76 -9.12 22.72
CA PRO A 182 33.74 -10.51 23.15
C PRO A 182 32.89 -11.37 22.20
N VAL A 183 33.33 -12.62 21.99
CA VAL A 183 32.56 -13.65 21.28
C VAL A 183 31.23 -13.87 22.01
N GLY A 184 30.13 -13.88 21.25
CA GLY A 184 28.78 -14.02 21.79
C GLY A 184 27.82 -12.94 21.31
N ARG A 185 26.69 -12.80 22.01
CA ARG A 185 25.62 -11.86 21.66
C ARG A 185 25.95 -10.48 22.23
N ILE A 186 26.18 -9.53 21.34
CA ILE A 186 26.36 -8.10 21.65
C ILE A 186 25.20 -7.31 21.04
N TRP A 187 24.97 -6.10 21.55
CA TRP A 187 24.03 -5.17 20.94
C TRP A 187 24.81 -4.13 20.12
N VAL A 188 24.44 -3.96 18.85
CA VAL A 188 24.98 -2.92 17.97
C VAL A 188 23.82 -2.02 17.59
N GLY A 189 23.74 -0.85 18.21
CA GLY A 189 22.59 0.03 18.10
C GLY A 189 21.32 -0.61 18.67
N PHE A 190 20.34 -0.90 17.81
CA PHE A 190 19.07 -1.51 18.21
C PHE A 190 18.98 -3.01 17.89
N ASP A 191 20.03 -3.60 17.31
CA ASP A 191 20.00 -4.98 16.86
C ASP A 191 20.95 -5.88 17.66
N PRO A 192 20.51 -7.08 18.07
CA PRO A 192 21.39 -8.07 18.67
C PRO A 192 22.21 -8.77 17.59
N VAL A 193 23.52 -8.68 17.70
CA VAL A 193 24.49 -9.30 16.79
C VAL A 193 25.20 -10.42 17.54
N VAL A 194 25.34 -11.58 16.92
CA VAL A 194 26.19 -12.66 17.45
C VAL A 194 27.51 -12.64 16.70
N VAL A 195 28.57 -12.46 17.46
CA VAL A 195 29.96 -12.57 17.00
C VAL A 195 30.31 -14.05 17.08
N GLU A 196 30.33 -14.74 15.93
CA GLU A 196 30.57 -16.19 15.88
C GLU A 196 32.07 -16.53 15.87
N GLN A 197 32.86 -15.88 15.01
CA GLN A 197 34.28 -16.19 14.89
C GLN A 197 35.09 -15.03 14.27
N TRP A 198 36.31 -14.86 14.76
CA TRP A 198 37.30 -13.93 14.23
C TRP A 198 38.42 -14.71 13.55
N HIS A 199 38.58 -14.58 12.23
CA HIS A 199 39.68 -15.24 11.52
C HIS A 199 40.37 -14.30 10.53
N ARG A 200 41.65 -14.02 10.81
CA ARG A 200 42.65 -13.43 9.89
C ARG A 200 42.07 -12.40 8.91
N GLU A 201 41.55 -11.29 9.43
CA GLU A 201 40.99 -10.13 8.70
C GLU A 201 39.52 -10.19 8.28
N THR A 202 38.80 -11.29 8.56
CA THR A 202 37.37 -11.38 8.28
C THR A 202 36.57 -11.44 9.58
N LEU A 203 35.63 -10.51 9.73
CA LEU A 203 34.69 -10.48 10.85
C LEU A 203 33.32 -10.94 10.34
N PHE A 204 32.90 -12.12 10.80
CA PHE A 204 31.54 -12.59 10.58
C PHE A 204 30.65 -12.09 11.70
N LEU A 205 29.89 -11.03 11.39
CA LEU A 205 28.80 -10.55 12.24
C LEU A 205 27.51 -11.19 11.76
N THR A 206 27.06 -12.21 12.48
CA THR A 206 25.72 -12.74 12.24
C THR A 206 24.74 -11.87 13.01
N ALA A 207 24.10 -10.92 12.33
CA ALA A 207 22.93 -10.25 12.90
C ALA A 207 21.89 -11.35 13.20
N VAL A 208 21.51 -11.51 14.47
CA VAL A 208 20.57 -12.57 14.86
C VAL A 208 19.15 -12.05 14.67
N GLY A 209 18.77 -11.95 13.39
CA GLY A 209 17.41 -11.89 12.89
C GLY A 209 17.05 -13.26 12.30
N PRO A 210 15.94 -13.88 12.68
CA PRO A 210 15.49 -15.15 12.11
C PRO A 210 15.19 -15.23 10.61
N HIS A 211 15.32 -14.14 9.86
CA HIS A 211 15.82 -14.24 8.50
C HIS A 211 17.33 -14.02 8.54
N ILE A 212 18.10 -15.11 8.66
CA ILE A 212 19.56 -15.06 8.65
C ILE A 212 20.00 -14.66 7.23
N LYS A 213 20.08 -13.34 7.01
CA LYS A 213 21.04 -12.75 6.09
C LYS A 213 22.27 -12.48 6.95
N ALA A 214 23.26 -13.36 6.89
CA ALA A 214 24.53 -13.09 7.55
C ALA A 214 25.13 -11.86 6.85
N TYR A 215 25.30 -10.75 7.57
CA TYR A 215 25.96 -9.58 7.05
C TYR A 215 27.45 -9.68 7.38
N GLY A 216 28.23 -10.14 6.42
CA GLY A 216 29.69 -10.15 6.56
C GLY A 216 30.23 -8.75 6.35
N PHE A 217 31.12 -8.30 7.22
CA PHE A 217 32.00 -7.17 6.92
C PHE A 217 33.31 -7.76 6.41
N VAL A 218 33.65 -7.45 5.16
CA VAL A 218 34.93 -7.88 4.56
C VAL A 218 35.73 -6.63 4.22
N LYS A 219 36.99 -6.61 4.67
CA LYS A 219 37.96 -5.57 4.32
C LYS A 219 38.53 -5.89 2.94
N GLY A 220 38.39 -4.97 2.00
CA GLY A 220 38.78 -5.14 0.58
C GLY A 220 37.60 -5.58 -0.31
N ARG A 221 37.64 -5.20 -1.60
CA ARG A 221 36.58 -5.57 -2.56
C ARG A 221 36.45 -7.09 -2.64
N PRO A 222 35.27 -7.68 -2.37
CA PRO A 222 35.07 -9.11 -2.55
C PRO A 222 35.25 -9.46 -4.03
N GLY A 223 36.25 -10.27 -4.35
CA GLY A 223 36.56 -10.70 -5.71
C GLY A 223 35.61 -11.78 -6.27
N SER A 224 34.59 -12.21 -5.51
CA SER A 224 33.75 -13.36 -5.85
C SER A 224 32.29 -12.97 -6.14
N ALA A 225 31.71 -13.59 -7.17
CA ALA A 225 30.42 -13.27 -7.79
C ALA A 225 29.16 -13.60 -6.96
N PHE A 226 29.29 -14.00 -5.69
CA PHE A 226 28.18 -14.53 -4.88
C PHE A 226 27.75 -13.61 -3.73
N VAL A 227 28.24 -12.38 -3.74
CA VAL A 227 28.05 -11.39 -2.70
C VAL A 227 27.18 -10.26 -3.23
N ASN A 228 25.95 -10.13 -2.71
CA ASN A 228 25.20 -8.90 -2.89
C ASN A 228 25.79 -7.85 -1.96
N VAL A 229 26.54 -6.91 -2.52
CA VAL A 229 27.01 -5.73 -1.80
C VAL A 229 25.81 -4.83 -1.54
N LEU A 230 25.44 -4.65 -0.28
CA LEU A 230 24.31 -3.80 0.10
C LEU A 230 24.68 -2.32 0.10
N ASP A 231 25.89 -2.00 0.57
CA ASP A 231 26.42 -0.64 0.57
C ASP A 231 27.95 -0.63 0.77
N ASP A 232 28.59 0.48 0.40
CA ASP A 232 30.00 0.78 0.74
C ASP A 232 30.01 1.54 2.07
N ALA A 233 30.49 0.88 3.13
CA ALA A 233 30.53 1.48 4.46
C ALA A 233 31.62 2.56 4.58
N GLY A 234 32.51 2.70 3.58
CA GLY A 234 33.72 3.52 3.66
C GLY A 234 34.91 2.73 4.21
N GLY A 235 36.12 3.25 4.01
CA GLY A 235 37.35 2.59 4.49
C GLY A 235 37.69 1.26 3.81
N GLY A 236 37.00 0.90 2.72
CA GLY A 236 37.19 -0.38 2.02
C GLY A 236 36.40 -1.55 2.60
N TRP A 237 35.43 -1.30 3.48
CA TRP A 237 34.55 -2.31 4.06
C TRP A 237 33.24 -2.42 3.31
N TYR A 238 32.86 -3.65 2.97
CA TYR A 238 31.61 -3.95 2.27
C TYR A 238 30.66 -4.73 3.18
N VAL A 239 29.38 -4.31 3.20
CA VAL A 239 28.31 -5.10 3.81
C VAL A 239 27.84 -6.14 2.81
N ILE A 240 28.14 -7.39 3.13
CA ILE A 240 27.90 -8.54 2.26
C ILE A 240 26.71 -9.32 2.78
N GLU A 241 25.68 -9.50 1.95
CA GLU A 241 24.65 -10.48 2.22
C GLU A 241 25.16 -11.89 1.90
N CYS A 242 25.52 -12.67 2.92
CA CYS A 242 25.93 -14.07 2.78
C CYS A 242 24.69 -14.98 2.63
N ASN A 243 24.35 -15.34 1.39
CA ASN A 243 23.23 -16.24 1.08
C ASN A 243 23.49 -17.73 1.41
N ARG A 244 24.71 -18.11 1.82
CA ARG A 244 25.04 -19.45 2.32
C ARG A 244 26.02 -19.36 3.46
N VAL A 245 25.58 -19.78 4.65
CA VAL A 245 26.49 -20.13 5.75
C VAL A 245 27.21 -21.40 5.31
N PHE A 246 28.51 -21.29 4.97
CA PHE A 246 29.38 -22.45 4.83
C PHE A 246 29.42 -23.12 6.21
N ARG A 247 28.79 -24.29 6.33
CA ARG A 247 28.99 -25.20 7.47
C ARG A 247 30.27 -25.99 7.27
#